data_AF-A0A7Y7VNL7-F1
#
_entry.id   AF-A0A7Y7VNL7-F1
#
_cell.length_a   1.000
_cell.length_b   1.000
_cell.length_c   1.000
_cell.angle_alpha   90.00
_cell.angle_beta   90.00
_cell.angle_gamma   90.00
#
_symmetry.space_group_name_H-M   'P 1'
#
loop_
_entity.id
_entity.type
_entity.pdbx_description
1 polymer ?
#
loop_
_entity_poly.entity_id
_entity_poly.type
_entity_poly.pdbx_seq_one_letter_code
_entity_poly.pdbx_strand_id
1 'polypeptide(L)'
;NDFWIDDIAIALHKPAEPSGGATALLLSPEIDLPVENSHFIDMTQQAMSSIDLSIHDVLTQGATDLFINDGKVQLMVSGDEGRQLILSDLLPDGSDNGDWTNVGNVRVAGVEYDVYHHSGYDAELLVSLAIQITLDNH
;
A
#
# COMPACT_ATOMS: atom_id res chain seq x y z
N ASN A 1 21.70 51.31 43.01
CA ASN A 1 20.75 51.08 41.92
C ASN A 1 19.47 50.55 42.51
N ASP A 2 18.42 51.38 42.59
CA ASP A 2 17.53 51.67 41.44
C ASP A 2 16.89 50.38 40.93
N PHE A 3 15.58 50.24 40.76
CA PHE A 3 14.45 51.17 40.73
C PHE A 3 13.24 50.25 40.99
N TRP A 4 12.46 50.44 42.05
CA TRP A 4 11.11 51.01 41.96
C TRP A 4 10.36 50.63 40.68
N ILE A 5 9.45 49.66 40.79
CA ILE A 5 8.00 49.84 40.89
C ILE A 5 7.41 50.38 39.58
N ASP A 6 6.70 49.50 38.89
CA ASP A 6 5.27 49.60 38.56
C ASP A 6 4.82 48.15 38.19
N ASP A 7 4.09 47.45 39.07
CA ASP A 7 2.62 47.34 39.05
C ASP A 7 2.12 46.37 37.96
N ILE A 8 1.44 45.23 38.20
CA ILE A 8 0.32 44.96 39.11
C ILE A 8 0.02 43.44 39.19
N ALA A 9 -0.47 43.03 40.37
CA ALA A 9 -1.29 41.84 40.71
C ALA A 9 -0.70 40.44 40.46
N ILE A 10 -0.32 39.67 41.50
CA ILE A 10 -1.19 38.95 42.45
C ILE A 10 -2.32 38.15 41.78
N ALA A 11 -2.16 36.84 41.71
CA ALA A 11 -3.06 35.89 42.38
C ALA A 11 -2.43 34.50 42.47
N LEU A 12 -2.27 34.02 43.71
CA LEU A 12 -2.01 32.63 44.05
C LEU A 12 -3.01 31.68 43.35
N HIS A 13 -2.55 30.50 42.88
CA HIS A 13 -3.28 29.23 42.99
C HIS A 13 -2.38 27.98 42.81
N LYS A 14 -2.07 27.37 43.97
CA LYS A 14 -1.89 25.95 44.37
C LYS A 14 -0.95 24.96 43.61
N PRO A 15 -0.13 24.18 44.34
CA PRO A 15 0.77 23.16 43.80
C PRO A 15 0.17 21.74 43.81
N ALA A 16 0.59 20.87 42.88
CA ALA A 16 0.42 19.42 42.95
C ALA A 16 1.76 18.71 42.71
N GLU A 17 1.93 17.60 43.44
CA GLU A 17 3.15 16.83 43.70
C GLU A 17 3.72 16.03 42.51
N PRO A 18 4.98 15.53 42.59
CA PRO A 18 5.63 14.80 41.50
C PRO A 18 5.28 13.30 41.58
N SER A 19 4.70 12.75 40.51
CA SER A 19 4.44 11.31 40.42
C SER A 19 5.16 10.70 39.23
N GLY A 20 6.05 9.75 39.52
CA GLY A 20 6.34 8.60 38.66
C GLY A 20 7.27 8.86 37.48
N GLY A 21 8.44 8.22 37.51
CA GLY A 21 9.32 8.10 36.36
C GLY A 21 8.71 7.32 35.18
N ALA A 22 9.43 7.39 34.06
CA ALA A 22 9.12 6.89 32.73
C ALA A 22 8.20 7.83 31.90
N THR A 23 8.80 8.89 31.35
CA THR A 23 8.27 9.50 30.13
C THR A 23 8.58 8.53 28.98
N ALA A 24 7.62 7.67 28.66
CA ALA A 24 7.59 6.98 27.38
C ALA A 24 7.55 8.05 26.28
N LEU A 25 8.68 8.25 25.60
CA LEU A 25 8.68 8.80 24.25
C LEU A 25 7.85 7.81 23.43
N LEU A 26 6.58 8.13 23.20
CA LEU A 26 5.76 7.50 22.17
C LEU A 26 6.37 7.93 20.84
N LEU A 27 7.47 7.28 20.46
CA LEU A 27 7.82 7.12 19.07
C LEU A 27 6.69 6.28 18.48
N SER A 28 5.75 6.94 17.81
CA SER A 28 4.97 6.26 16.78
C SER A 28 5.96 5.51 15.91
N PRO A 29 5.80 4.21 15.64
CA PRO A 29 6.49 3.63 14.52
C PRO A 29 5.83 4.25 13.28
N GLU A 30 6.28 5.45 12.88
CA GLU A 30 6.39 5.73 11.46
C GLU A 30 7.33 4.64 10.96
N ILE A 31 6.74 3.58 10.40
CA ILE A 31 7.48 2.58 9.66
C ILE A 31 8.10 3.39 8.53
N ASP A 32 9.38 3.75 8.69
CA ASP A 32 10.24 4.18 7.60
C ASP A 32 10.41 2.95 6.71
N LEU A 33 9.39 2.69 5.88
CA LEU A 33 9.47 1.69 4.84
C LEU A 33 10.58 2.17 3.91
N PRO A 34 11.59 1.34 3.61
CA PRO A 34 12.57 1.72 2.61
C PRO A 34 11.82 2.07 1.32
N VAL A 35 11.97 3.32 0.89
CA VAL A 35 11.87 3.72 -0.52
C VAL A 35 12.58 2.61 -1.33
N GLU A 36 11.93 2.10 -2.38
CA GLU A 36 12.28 0.94 -3.25
C GLU A 36 11.41 -0.34 -3.09
N ASN A 37 10.10 -0.22 -2.88
CA ASN A 37 9.15 -1.34 -3.07
C ASN A 37 8.21 -1.08 -4.28
N SER A 38 8.76 -0.82 -5.47
CA SER A 38 7.95 -0.60 -6.70
C SER A 38 7.07 -1.79 -7.08
N HIS A 39 7.38 -2.98 -6.57
CA HIS A 39 6.71 -4.24 -6.90
C HIS A 39 5.47 -4.56 -6.06
N PHE A 40 5.06 -3.63 -5.19
CA PHE A 40 3.90 -3.78 -4.31
C PHE A 40 3.02 -2.54 -4.37
N ILE A 41 1.74 -2.74 -4.62
CA ILE A 41 0.73 -1.68 -4.56
C ILE A 41 -0.13 -1.94 -3.33
N ASP A 42 -0.02 -1.05 -2.34
CA ASP A 42 -0.89 -1.07 -1.16
C ASP A 42 -2.02 -0.05 -1.34
N MET A 43 -3.24 -0.55 -1.60
CA MET A 43 -4.43 0.28 -1.71
C MET A 43 -4.91 0.79 -0.36
N THR A 44 -4.59 0.15 0.76
CA THR A 44 -5.10 0.55 2.10
C THR A 44 -4.70 1.98 2.46
N GLN A 45 -3.53 2.41 1.98
CA GLN A 45 -2.97 3.74 2.20
C GLN A 45 -3.43 4.78 1.16
N GLN A 46 -4.17 4.38 0.12
CA GLN A 46 -4.62 5.28 -0.93
C GLN A 46 -6.01 5.86 -0.63
N ALA A 47 -6.23 7.12 -1.01
CA ALA A 47 -7.52 7.79 -0.89
C ALA A 47 -8.56 7.29 -1.91
N MET A 48 -8.11 6.74 -3.04
CA MET A 48 -8.99 6.24 -4.10
C MET A 48 -9.47 4.83 -3.79
N SER A 49 -10.76 4.58 -3.98
CA SER A 49 -11.35 3.25 -3.83
C SER A 49 -11.18 2.37 -5.07
N SER A 50 -10.92 2.96 -6.24
CA SER A 50 -10.72 2.25 -7.50
C SER A 50 -9.39 2.61 -8.13
N ILE A 51 -8.68 1.61 -8.65
CA ILE A 51 -7.45 1.75 -9.41
C ILE A 51 -7.59 0.97 -10.72
N ASP A 52 -7.15 1.57 -11.81
CA ASP A 52 -6.99 0.89 -13.10
C ASP A 52 -5.52 0.49 -13.24
N LEU A 53 -5.29 -0.78 -13.56
CA LEU A 53 -3.95 -1.34 -13.69
C LEU A 53 -3.84 -2.07 -15.03
N SER A 54 -2.89 -1.65 -15.85
CA SER A 54 -2.65 -2.22 -17.16
C SER A 54 -1.55 -3.29 -17.12
N ILE A 55 -1.48 -4.13 -18.15
CA ILE A 55 -0.34 -5.03 -18.36
C ILE A 55 1.00 -4.28 -18.42
N HIS A 56 1.02 -3.04 -18.93
CA HIS A 56 2.22 -2.21 -18.91
C HIS A 56 2.66 -1.86 -17.49
N ASP A 57 1.73 -1.59 -16.58
CA ASP A 57 2.04 -1.31 -15.18
C ASP A 57 2.67 -2.53 -14.51
N VAL A 58 2.13 -3.74 -14.75
CA VAL A 58 2.73 -4.97 -14.22
C VAL A 58 4.14 -5.19 -14.75
N LEU A 59 4.38 -4.98 -16.05
CA LEU A 59 5.69 -5.18 -16.67
C LEU A 59 6.73 -4.14 -16.22
N THR A 60 6.29 -2.92 -15.90
CA THR A 60 7.21 -1.82 -15.51
C THR A 60 7.43 -1.75 -14.01
N GLN A 61 6.43 -2.09 -13.21
CA GLN A 61 6.47 -2.01 -11.75
C GLN A 61 6.75 -3.36 -11.11
N GLY A 62 6.51 -4.49 -11.78
CA GLY A 62 6.77 -5.84 -11.27
C GLY A 62 8.23 -6.30 -11.38
N ALA A 63 8.52 -7.48 -10.84
CA ALA A 63 9.80 -8.16 -11.04
C ALA A 63 9.62 -9.69 -11.11
N THR A 64 10.58 -10.38 -11.71
CA THR A 64 10.53 -11.82 -11.92
C THR A 64 10.69 -12.61 -10.62
N ASP A 65 9.92 -13.69 -10.47
CA ASP A 65 10.05 -14.68 -9.38
C ASP A 65 9.93 -14.12 -7.95
N LEU A 66 9.09 -13.10 -7.75
CA LEU A 66 8.92 -12.47 -6.43
C LEU A 66 8.18 -13.34 -5.42
N PHE A 67 7.15 -14.07 -5.88
CA PHE A 67 6.23 -14.83 -5.03
C PHE A 67 6.05 -16.27 -5.49
N ILE A 68 6.05 -16.48 -6.81
CA ILE A 68 5.98 -17.79 -7.45
C ILE A 68 7.26 -17.93 -8.30
N ASN A 69 8.03 -18.99 -8.10
CA ASN A 69 9.27 -19.20 -8.85
C ASN A 69 8.99 -19.93 -10.17
N ASP A 70 8.41 -19.25 -11.15
CA ASP A 70 7.98 -19.79 -12.45
C ASP A 70 8.49 -19.02 -13.69
N GLY A 71 9.33 -18.01 -13.47
CA GLY A 71 9.96 -17.18 -14.49
C GLY A 71 9.12 -15.99 -14.93
N LYS A 72 7.98 -15.71 -14.30
CA LYS A 72 7.08 -14.60 -14.70
C LYS A 72 7.35 -13.33 -13.90
N VAL A 73 7.12 -12.18 -14.55
CA VAL A 73 7.08 -10.87 -13.89
C VAL A 73 5.85 -10.82 -12.99
N GLN A 74 6.04 -10.55 -11.72
CA GLN A 74 4.99 -10.54 -10.72
C GLN A 74 4.86 -9.18 -10.07
N LEU A 75 3.62 -8.81 -9.78
CA LEU A 75 3.27 -7.64 -8.99
C LEU A 75 2.23 -8.05 -7.94
N MET A 76 2.29 -7.46 -6.75
CA MET A 76 1.30 -7.72 -5.70
C MET A 76 0.47 -6.47 -5.40
N VAL A 77 -0.85 -6.65 -5.32
CA VAL A 77 -1.79 -5.62 -4.91
C VAL A 77 -2.49 -6.05 -3.62
N SER A 78 -2.32 -5.27 -2.56
CA SER A 78 -3.00 -5.47 -1.29
C SER A 78 -4.05 -4.38 -1.04
N GLY A 79 -5.14 -4.72 -0.37
CA GLY A 79 -6.24 -3.79 -0.11
C GLY A 79 -7.33 -4.41 0.76
N ASP A 80 -8.23 -3.55 1.24
CA ASP A 80 -9.35 -3.92 2.10
C ASP A 80 -10.66 -4.07 1.32
N GLU A 81 -11.72 -4.48 2.01
CA GLU A 81 -13.07 -4.54 1.46
C GLU A 81 -13.53 -3.17 0.90
N GLY A 82 -14.28 -3.20 -0.19
CA GLY A 82 -14.79 -1.99 -0.85
C GLY A 82 -13.79 -1.30 -1.77
N ARG A 83 -12.58 -1.87 -1.94
CA ARG A 83 -11.64 -1.50 -3.00
C ARG A 83 -12.00 -2.21 -4.29
N GLN A 84 -11.77 -1.54 -5.42
CA GLN A 84 -11.95 -2.07 -6.76
C GLN A 84 -10.64 -1.96 -7.53
N LEU A 85 -10.29 -3.02 -8.24
CA LEU A 85 -9.16 -3.06 -9.15
C LEU A 85 -9.66 -3.51 -10.52
N ILE A 86 -9.39 -2.67 -11.52
CA ILE A 86 -9.75 -2.93 -12.92
C ILE A 86 -8.47 -3.35 -13.64
N LEU A 87 -8.46 -4.54 -14.22
CA LEU A 87 -7.32 -5.09 -14.94
C LEU A 87 -7.53 -4.95 -16.43
N SER A 88 -6.78 -4.04 -17.05
CA SER A 88 -6.80 -3.83 -18.50
C SER A 88 -5.70 -4.64 -19.18
N ASP A 89 -6.06 -5.30 -20.27
CA ASP A 89 -5.14 -6.04 -21.16
C ASP A 89 -4.44 -5.16 -22.20
N LEU A 90 -4.94 -3.94 -22.41
CA LEU A 90 -4.41 -3.02 -23.40
C LEU A 90 -3.05 -2.44 -22.99
N LEU A 91 -2.14 -2.38 -23.95
CA LEU A 91 -0.92 -1.58 -23.84
C LEU A 91 -1.20 -0.08 -24.07
N PRO A 92 -0.26 0.83 -23.70
CA PRO A 92 -0.42 2.27 -23.87
C PRO A 92 -0.65 2.74 -25.32
N ASP A 93 -0.24 1.93 -26.30
CA ASP A 93 -0.49 2.18 -27.73
C ASP A 93 -1.85 1.66 -28.22
N GLY A 94 -2.64 1.06 -27.32
CA GLY A 94 -3.94 0.46 -27.59
C GLY A 94 -3.86 -0.94 -28.21
N SER A 95 -2.69 -1.56 -28.26
CA SER A 95 -2.58 -2.95 -28.70
C SER A 95 -3.11 -3.91 -27.64
N ASP A 96 -3.85 -4.91 -28.11
CA ASP A 96 -4.28 -6.08 -27.36
C ASP A 96 -3.44 -7.28 -27.83
N ASN A 97 -2.69 -7.87 -26.90
CA ASN A 97 -1.84 -9.02 -27.16
C ASN A 97 -2.20 -10.24 -26.30
N GLY A 98 -3.33 -10.23 -25.58
CA GLY A 98 -3.77 -11.33 -24.74
C GLY A 98 -4.71 -10.89 -23.63
N ASP A 99 -5.11 -11.84 -22.79
CA ASP A 99 -6.19 -11.68 -21.82
C ASP A 99 -5.69 -11.88 -20.39
N TRP A 100 -6.29 -11.17 -19.43
CA TRP A 100 -6.20 -11.56 -18.02
C TRP A 100 -7.11 -12.74 -17.71
N THR A 101 -6.62 -13.68 -16.90
CA THR A 101 -7.41 -14.80 -16.39
C THR A 101 -7.00 -15.15 -14.96
N ASN A 102 -7.98 -15.42 -14.08
CA ASN A 102 -7.69 -15.97 -12.76
C ASN A 102 -7.22 -17.42 -12.90
N VAL A 103 -6.02 -17.73 -12.42
CA VAL A 103 -5.39 -19.05 -12.53
C VAL A 103 -5.33 -19.81 -11.20
N GLY A 104 -5.95 -19.26 -10.16
CA GLY A 104 -6.01 -19.85 -8.82
C GLY A 104 -5.53 -18.88 -7.75
N ASN A 105 -4.98 -19.42 -6.67
CA ASN A 105 -4.50 -18.65 -5.53
C ASN A 105 -3.12 -19.13 -5.06
N VAL A 106 -2.45 -18.25 -4.31
CA VAL A 106 -1.15 -18.53 -3.69
C VAL A 106 -1.13 -17.96 -2.28
N ARG A 107 -0.36 -18.58 -1.38
CA ARG A 107 -0.11 -18.06 -0.04
C ARG A 107 1.24 -17.37 0.04
N VAL A 108 1.24 -16.08 0.34
CA VAL A 108 2.44 -15.28 0.60
C VAL A 108 2.44 -14.85 2.07
N ALA A 109 3.51 -15.17 2.79
CA ALA A 109 3.65 -14.88 4.22
C ALA A 109 2.45 -15.35 5.10
N GLY A 110 1.73 -16.39 4.67
CA GLY A 110 0.57 -16.95 5.38
C GLY A 110 -0.79 -16.33 4.99
N VAL A 111 -0.80 -15.26 4.19
CA VAL A 111 -1.99 -14.64 3.62
C VAL A 111 -2.25 -15.18 2.23
N GLU A 112 -3.50 -15.41 1.87
CA GLU A 112 -3.92 -15.94 0.57
C GLU A 112 -4.26 -14.81 -0.41
N TYR A 113 -3.84 -14.96 -1.65
CA TYR A 113 -4.01 -14.01 -2.75
C TYR A 113 -4.52 -14.74 -3.99
N ASP A 114 -5.44 -14.12 -4.74
CA ASP A 114 -5.81 -14.57 -6.08
C ASP A 114 -4.68 -14.25 -7.06
N VAL A 115 -4.43 -15.14 -8.00
CA VAL A 115 -3.41 -14.99 -9.04
C VAL A 115 -4.10 -14.80 -10.38
N TYR A 116 -3.78 -13.68 -11.04
CA TYR A 116 -4.21 -13.37 -12.40
C TYR A 116 -3.01 -13.44 -13.34
N HIS A 117 -3.13 -14.21 -14.40
CA HIS A 117 -2.10 -14.40 -15.43
C HIS A 117 -2.54 -13.72 -16.72
N HIS A 118 -1.59 -13.09 -17.43
CA HIS A 118 -1.83 -12.53 -18.75
C HIS A 118 -1.42 -13.50 -19.87
N SER A 119 -2.33 -13.91 -20.75
CA SER A 119 -2.04 -14.97 -21.75
C SER A 119 -0.99 -14.59 -22.80
N GLY A 120 -0.83 -13.28 -23.06
CA GLY A 120 0.13 -12.73 -24.03
C GLY A 120 1.54 -12.46 -23.52
N TYR A 121 1.74 -12.43 -22.20
CA TYR A 121 3.01 -12.02 -21.58
C TYR A 121 3.34 -12.91 -20.39
N ASP A 122 4.62 -13.08 -20.08
CA ASP A 122 5.05 -13.75 -18.86
C ASP A 122 4.87 -12.83 -17.64
N ALA A 123 3.61 -12.51 -17.33
CA ALA A 123 3.21 -11.58 -16.28
C ALA A 123 2.06 -12.14 -15.42
N GLU A 124 2.15 -11.89 -14.12
CA GLU A 124 1.19 -12.30 -13.12
C GLU A 124 0.92 -11.18 -12.10
N LEU A 125 -0.30 -11.14 -11.60
CA LEU A 125 -0.74 -10.22 -10.57
C LEU A 125 -1.34 -11.00 -9.40
N LEU A 126 -0.78 -10.78 -8.21
CA LEU A 126 -1.29 -11.34 -6.96
C LEU A 126 -2.18 -10.31 -6.28
N VAL A 127 -3.44 -10.61 -6.03
CA VAL A 127 -4.42 -9.65 -5.49
C VAL A 127 -5.07 -10.16 -4.22
N SER A 128 -5.15 -9.31 -3.20
CA SER A 128 -5.83 -9.66 -1.94
C SER A 128 -7.30 -10.02 -2.19
N LEU A 129 -7.76 -11.10 -1.54
CA LEU A 129 -9.14 -11.61 -1.67
C LEU A 129 -10.24 -10.60 -1.26
N ALA A 130 -9.88 -9.53 -0.55
CA ALA A 130 -10.82 -8.49 -0.13
C ALA A 130 -11.12 -7.44 -1.22
N ILE A 131 -10.30 -7.37 -2.28
CA ILE A 131 -10.47 -6.43 -3.39
C ILE A 131 -11.48 -6.99 -4.40
N GLN A 132 -12.38 -6.15 -4.90
CA GLN A 132 -13.26 -6.50 -6.02
C GLN A 132 -12.50 -6.34 -7.34
N ILE A 133 -12.44 -7.42 -8.12
CA ILE A 133 -11.76 -7.43 -9.42
C ILE A 133 -12.75 -7.30 -10.57
N THR A 134 -12.44 -6.42 -11.51
CA THR A 134 -13.08 -6.34 -12.83
C THR A 134 -12.02 -6.60 -13.88
N LEU A 135 -12.25 -7.58 -14.76
CA LEU A 135 -11.40 -7.80 -15.95
C LEU A 135 -11.96 -6.98 -17.10
N ASP A 136 -11.12 -6.13 -17.67
CA ASP A 136 -11.42 -5.30 -18.84
C ASP A 136 -10.62 -5.81 -20.03
N ASN A 137 -11.00 -7.01 -20.49
CA ASN A 137 -10.41 -7.64 -21.67
C ASN A 137 -11.16 -7.20 -22.94
N HIS A 138 -10.45 -6.97 -24.05
CA HIS A 138 -10.96 -6.33 -25.27
C HIS A 138 -11.23 -7.26 -26.47
#